data_AF-A0A934L9P8-F1
#
_entry.id   AF-A0A934L9P8-F1
#
_cell.length_a   1.000
_cell.length_b   1.000
_cell.length_c   1.000
_cell.angle_alpha   90.00
_cell.angle_beta   90.00
_cell.angle_gamma   90.00
#
_symmetry.space_group_name_H-M   'P 1'
#
loop_
_entity.id
_entity.type
_entity.pdbx_description
1 polymer ?
#
loop_
_entity_poly.entity_id
_entity_poly.type
_entity_poly.pdbx_seq_one_letter_code
_entity_poly.pdbx_strand_id
1 'polypeptide(L)'
;MSKRGYKQPAVTAKASVSPHVIRAMTPGGMVRVGLWAALAFVLNLAWEIAHARLYTLWTEADALTVAWSVFHCTLGDVLIASAMFALAGMVLRQADWPDSRPWTGGAIVAMGALAYTAWSEWYNVYRAGSWGYTASMPLIFGIGLSPLLQWLVLPPVLVLAFRILEPVLFSQKSSRSPIPIDNSTRGQP
;
A
#
# COMPACT_ATOMS: atom_id res chain seq x y z
N MET A 1 22.59 74.26 13.70
CA MET A 1 22.58 73.05 12.84
C MET A 1 23.04 71.87 13.68
N SER A 2 22.51 70.66 13.42
CA SER A 2 22.82 69.36 14.09
C SER A 2 21.91 69.02 15.27
N LYS A 3 20.68 68.53 15.01
CA LYS A 3 20.23 67.17 14.67
C LYS A 3 19.92 66.31 15.92
N ARG A 4 18.60 66.17 16.16
CA ARG A 4 17.95 65.32 17.16
C ARG A 4 18.36 63.87 16.97
N GLY A 5 18.65 63.18 18.06
CA GLY A 5 18.83 61.74 18.10
C GLY A 5 17.55 61.01 17.72
N TYR A 6 17.69 60.04 16.83
CA TYR A 6 16.67 59.03 16.57
C TYR A 6 17.31 57.67 16.87
N LYS A 7 16.86 57.02 17.95
CA LYS A 7 17.23 55.64 18.27
C LYS A 7 16.50 54.72 17.29
N GLN A 8 17.26 53.91 16.55
CA GLN A 8 16.70 52.78 15.79
C GLN A 8 16.11 51.75 16.76
N PRO A 9 14.86 51.29 16.58
CA PRO A 9 14.38 50.11 17.28
C PRO A 9 15.03 48.85 16.69
N ALA A 10 15.38 47.92 17.58
CA ALA A 10 15.97 46.63 17.27
C ALA A 10 15.11 45.87 16.25
N VAL A 11 15.75 45.40 15.18
CA VAL A 11 15.15 44.47 14.22
C VAL A 11 14.92 43.16 14.95
N THR A 12 13.68 42.89 15.34
CA THR A 12 13.23 41.58 15.81
C THR A 12 13.41 40.60 14.66
N ALA A 13 14.38 39.68 14.81
CA ALA A 13 14.53 38.54 13.93
C ALA A 13 13.23 37.73 13.96
N LYS A 14 12.42 37.82 12.89
CA LYS A 14 11.35 36.87 12.65
C LYS A 14 12.02 35.50 12.50
N ALA A 15 11.82 34.64 13.48
CA ALA A 15 12.14 33.23 13.37
C ALA A 15 11.49 32.69 12.09
N SER A 16 12.33 32.32 11.11
CA SER A 16 11.90 31.58 9.94
C SER A 16 11.45 30.21 10.43
N VAL A 17 10.14 30.06 10.62
CA VAL A 17 9.52 28.75 10.79
C VAL A 17 9.76 28.00 9.50
N SER A 18 10.69 27.05 9.54
CA SER A 18 11.00 26.18 8.41
C SER A 18 9.72 25.45 8.04
N PRO A 19 9.27 25.55 6.78
CA PRO A 19 8.08 24.83 6.36
C PRO A 19 8.49 23.36 6.29
N HIS A 20 8.15 22.59 7.33
CA HIS A 20 7.98 21.15 7.17
C HIS A 20 6.77 20.96 6.27
N VAL A 21 6.99 21.23 4.97
CA VAL A 21 6.06 21.03 3.88
C VAL A 21 5.72 19.55 3.91
N ILE A 22 4.46 19.23 4.16
CA ILE A 22 3.87 17.96 3.75
C ILE A 22 4.12 17.87 2.25
N ARG A 23 5.19 17.17 1.84
CA ARG A 23 5.52 17.00 0.43
C ARG A 23 4.41 16.16 -0.16
N ALA A 24 3.56 16.78 -0.97
CA ALA A 24 2.52 16.08 -1.69
C ALA A 24 3.14 14.89 -2.45
N MET A 25 2.48 13.73 -2.37
CA MET A 25 2.93 12.52 -3.06
C MET A 25 2.98 12.83 -4.56
N THR A 26 4.10 12.52 -5.21
CA THR A 26 4.22 12.79 -6.64
C THR A 26 3.19 11.96 -7.42
N PRO A 27 2.75 12.42 -8.61
CA PRO A 27 1.84 11.63 -9.44
C PRO A 27 2.33 10.20 -9.71
N GLY A 28 3.65 10.01 -9.87
CA GLY A 28 4.24 8.67 -9.99
C GLY A 28 4.10 7.81 -8.72
N GLY A 29 4.22 8.43 -7.53
CA GLY A 29 3.99 7.74 -6.26
C GLY A 29 2.55 7.26 -6.11
N MET A 30 1.55 8.07 -6.51
CA MET A 30 0.14 7.67 -6.46
C MET A 30 -0.16 6.49 -7.38
N VAL A 31 0.41 6.46 -8.59
CA VAL A 31 0.21 5.33 -9.51
C VAL A 31 0.82 4.04 -8.95
N ARG A 32 1.99 4.12 -8.31
CA ARG A 32 2.62 2.96 -7.67
C ARG A 32 1.79 2.40 -6.51
N VAL A 33 1.26 3.28 -5.65
CA VAL A 33 0.34 2.87 -4.59
C VAL A 33 -0.92 2.25 -5.18
N GLY A 34 -1.48 2.84 -6.25
CA GLY A 34 -2.64 2.27 -6.95
C GLY A 34 -2.38 0.89 -7.54
N LEU A 35 -1.23 0.68 -8.19
CA LEU A 35 -0.83 -0.62 -8.72
C LEU A 35 -0.67 -1.65 -7.60
N TRP A 36 0.02 -1.27 -6.52
CA TRP A 36 0.19 -2.13 -5.35
C TRP A 36 -1.15 -2.53 -4.74
N ALA A 37 -2.05 -1.57 -4.54
CA ALA A 37 -3.38 -1.83 -3.98
C ALA A 37 -4.23 -2.73 -4.89
N ALA A 38 -4.16 -2.54 -6.21
CA ALA A 38 -4.87 -3.40 -7.16
C ALA A 38 -4.35 -4.85 -7.15
N LEU A 39 -3.03 -5.02 -7.09
CA LEU A 39 -2.42 -6.35 -6.96
C LEU A 39 -2.77 -7.00 -5.62
N ALA A 40 -2.71 -6.24 -4.53
CA ALA A 40 -3.15 -6.69 -3.22
C ALA A 40 -4.61 -7.15 -3.26
N PHE A 41 -5.50 -6.39 -3.91
CA PHE A 41 -6.91 -6.74 -3.97
C PHE A 41 -7.12 -8.08 -4.67
N VAL A 42 -6.55 -8.27 -5.85
CA VAL A 42 -6.72 -9.52 -6.62
C VAL A 42 -6.15 -10.72 -5.87
N LEU A 43 -4.95 -10.58 -5.30
CA LEU A 43 -4.27 -11.68 -4.62
C LEU A 43 -4.94 -12.05 -3.30
N ASN A 44 -5.33 -11.07 -2.47
CA ASN A 44 -6.05 -11.33 -1.22
C ASN A 44 -7.45 -11.88 -1.51
N LEU A 45 -8.17 -11.35 -2.51
CA LEU A 45 -9.48 -11.88 -2.87
C LEU A 45 -9.41 -13.35 -3.28
N ALA A 46 -8.43 -13.70 -4.11
CA ALA A 46 -8.19 -15.09 -4.51
C ALA A 46 -7.86 -15.98 -3.30
N TRP A 47 -7.07 -15.48 -2.36
CA TRP A 47 -6.72 -16.17 -1.13
C TRP A 47 -7.94 -16.42 -0.23
N GLU A 48 -8.74 -15.38 0.00
CA GLU A 48 -9.96 -15.43 0.81
C GLU A 48 -10.96 -16.43 0.24
N ILE A 49 -11.22 -16.39 -1.07
CA ILE A 49 -12.11 -17.36 -1.73
C ILE A 49 -11.59 -18.79 -1.59
N ALA A 50 -10.28 -19.00 -1.77
CA ALA A 50 -9.68 -20.33 -1.68
C ALA A 50 -9.77 -20.94 -0.27
N HIS A 51 -9.72 -20.10 0.77
CA HIS A 51 -9.69 -20.53 2.16
C HIS A 51 -10.99 -20.27 2.94
N ALA A 52 -12.03 -19.71 2.32
CA ALA A 52 -13.30 -19.37 2.97
C ALA A 52 -13.90 -20.54 3.77
N ARG A 53 -13.80 -21.76 3.24
CA ARG A 53 -14.32 -23.00 3.87
C ARG A 53 -13.67 -23.34 5.22
N LEU A 54 -12.55 -22.71 5.57
CA LEU A 54 -11.87 -22.95 6.85
C LEU A 54 -12.57 -22.25 8.01
N TYR A 55 -13.46 -21.29 7.73
CA TYR A 55 -14.21 -20.50 8.72
C TYR A 55 -15.64 -21.01 8.87
N THR A 56 -16.17 -21.00 10.10
CA THR A 56 -17.54 -21.50 10.39
C THR A 56 -18.62 -20.69 9.67
N LEU A 57 -18.33 -19.42 9.39
CA LEU A 57 -19.20 -18.52 8.65
C LEU A 57 -19.60 -19.10 7.28
N TRP A 58 -18.74 -19.87 6.63
CA TRP A 58 -19.03 -20.51 5.35
C TRP A 58 -20.21 -21.49 5.42
N THR A 59 -20.35 -22.20 6.54
CA THR A 59 -21.40 -23.21 6.73
C THR A 59 -22.63 -22.66 7.43
N GLU A 60 -22.46 -21.61 8.24
CA GLU A 60 -23.50 -21.12 9.15
C GLU A 60 -24.25 -19.89 8.60
N ALA A 61 -23.64 -19.12 7.71
CA ALA A 61 -24.23 -17.89 7.17
C ALA A 61 -24.85 -18.10 5.77
N ASP A 62 -25.73 -17.17 5.38
CA ASP A 62 -26.26 -17.11 4.02
C ASP A 62 -25.19 -16.63 3.02
N ALA A 63 -25.43 -16.91 1.73
CA ALA A 63 -24.46 -16.62 0.67
C ALA A 63 -24.10 -15.14 0.54
N LEU A 64 -25.02 -14.21 0.83
CA LEU A 64 -24.74 -12.78 0.76
C LEU A 64 -23.85 -12.35 1.93
N THR A 65 -24.11 -12.86 3.13
CA THR A 65 -23.25 -12.64 4.30
C THR A 65 -21.84 -13.20 4.08
N VAL A 66 -21.71 -14.40 3.50
CA VAL A 66 -20.40 -14.97 3.13
C VAL A 66 -19.68 -14.08 2.11
N ALA A 67 -20.37 -13.66 1.05
CA ALA A 67 -19.79 -12.79 0.02
C ALA A 67 -19.35 -11.43 0.59
N TRP A 68 -20.17 -10.84 1.47
CA TRP A 68 -19.83 -9.60 2.15
C TRP A 68 -18.60 -9.76 3.04
N SER A 69 -18.51 -10.85 3.80
CA SER A 69 -17.35 -11.11 4.66
C SER A 69 -16.07 -11.30 3.86
N VAL A 70 -16.09 -12.09 2.78
CA VAL A 70 -14.93 -12.24 1.88
C VAL A 70 -14.49 -10.88 1.32
N PHE A 71 -15.44 -10.05 0.88
CA PHE A 71 -15.15 -8.71 0.38
C PHE A 71 -14.56 -7.79 1.46
N HIS A 72 -15.16 -7.79 2.65
CA HIS A 72 -14.72 -6.98 3.78
C HIS A 72 -13.30 -7.39 4.25
N CYS A 73 -13.02 -8.69 4.37
CA CYS A 73 -11.68 -9.20 4.70
C CYS A 73 -10.66 -8.78 3.64
N THR A 74 -10.98 -8.99 2.36
CA THR A 74 -10.13 -8.55 1.25
C THR A 74 -9.81 -7.07 1.33
N LEU A 75 -10.80 -6.22 1.60
CA LEU A 75 -10.59 -4.78 1.72
C LEU A 75 -9.69 -4.43 2.92
N GLY A 76 -9.88 -5.10 4.06
CA GLY A 76 -9.01 -4.99 5.22
C GLY A 76 -7.56 -5.32 4.86
N ASP A 77 -7.33 -6.42 4.15
CA ASP A 77 -5.99 -6.84 3.74
C ASP A 77 -5.33 -5.89 2.74
N VAL A 78 -6.10 -5.31 1.82
CA VAL A 78 -5.61 -4.26 0.93
C VAL A 78 -5.14 -3.04 1.73
N LEU A 79 -5.88 -2.65 2.77
CA LEU A 79 -5.50 -1.54 3.63
C LEU A 79 -4.22 -1.86 4.40
N ILE A 80 -4.10 -3.05 4.98
CA ILE A 80 -2.87 -3.51 5.66
C ILE A 80 -1.70 -3.51 4.68
N ALA A 81 -1.85 -4.13 3.51
CA ALA A 81 -0.80 -4.20 2.49
C ALA A 81 -0.35 -2.80 2.03
N SER A 82 -1.29 -1.87 1.86
CA SER A 82 -1.00 -0.50 1.42
C SER A 82 -0.33 0.33 2.53
N ALA A 83 -0.80 0.18 3.78
CA ALA A 83 -0.19 0.83 4.94
C ALA A 83 1.24 0.32 5.15
N MET A 84 1.45 -0.98 5.04
CA MET A 84 2.78 -1.58 5.17
C MET A 84 3.71 -1.22 4.01
N PHE A 85 3.19 -1.09 2.79
CA PHE A 85 3.95 -0.56 1.65
C PHE A 85 4.44 0.86 1.92
N ALA A 86 3.56 1.73 2.43
CA ALA A 86 3.92 3.09 2.78
C ALA A 86 4.95 3.12 3.92
N LEU A 87 4.76 2.29 4.95
CA LEU A 87 5.70 2.13 6.06
C LEU A 87 7.08 1.68 5.59
N ALA A 88 7.15 0.66 4.72
CA ALA A 88 8.41 0.20 4.13
C ALA A 88 9.11 1.33 3.37
N GLY A 89 8.37 2.10 2.57
CA GLY A 89 8.91 3.26 1.87
C GLY A 89 9.44 4.36 2.81
N MET A 90 8.75 4.59 3.93
CA MET A 90 9.19 5.55 4.96
C MET A 90 10.44 5.07 5.69
N VAL A 91 10.47 3.82 6.15
CA VAL A 91 11.59 3.20 6.88
C VAL A 91 12.84 3.13 6.00
N LEU A 92 12.68 2.73 4.74
CA LEU A 92 13.77 2.63 3.78
C LEU A 92 14.13 3.98 3.14
N ARG A 93 13.30 5.01 3.35
CA ARG A 93 13.38 6.34 2.72
C ARG A 93 13.41 6.26 1.19
N GLN A 94 12.72 5.27 0.62
CA GLN A 94 12.72 4.91 -0.79
C GLN A 94 11.30 4.53 -1.23
N ALA A 95 10.65 5.39 -2.00
CA ALA A 95 9.30 5.14 -2.51
C ALA A 95 9.26 4.11 -3.65
N ASP A 96 10.42 3.76 -4.20
CA ASP A 96 10.67 2.75 -5.23
C ASP A 96 11.21 1.45 -4.63
N TRP A 97 11.03 1.23 -3.33
CA TRP A 97 11.56 0.06 -2.63
C TRP A 97 11.22 -1.29 -3.26
N PRO A 98 10.07 -1.52 -3.95
CA PRO A 98 9.84 -2.80 -4.61
C PRO A 98 10.91 -3.12 -5.67
N ASP A 99 11.50 -2.08 -6.26
CA ASP A 99 12.54 -2.19 -7.28
C ASP A 99 13.94 -2.15 -6.67
N SER A 100 14.17 -1.18 -5.79
CA SER A 100 15.49 -0.88 -5.23
C SER A 100 15.86 -1.77 -4.04
N ARG A 101 14.88 -2.18 -3.21
CA ARG A 101 15.07 -2.97 -1.98
C ARG A 101 13.94 -4.02 -1.78
N PRO A 102 13.70 -4.90 -2.75
CA PRO A 102 12.55 -5.82 -2.75
C PRO A 102 12.46 -6.70 -1.51
N TRP A 103 13.59 -7.29 -1.10
CA TRP A 103 13.63 -8.22 0.02
C TRP A 103 13.43 -7.52 1.36
N THR A 104 14.12 -6.41 1.60
CA THR A 104 13.99 -5.67 2.88
C THR A 104 12.61 -5.04 3.01
N GLY A 105 12.09 -4.42 1.95
CA GLY A 105 10.74 -3.84 1.98
C GLY A 105 9.66 -4.91 2.07
N GLY A 106 9.80 -6.01 1.33
CA GLY A 106 8.91 -7.17 1.42
C GLY A 106 8.90 -7.80 2.82
N ALA A 107 10.06 -7.87 3.49
CA ALA A 107 10.14 -8.35 4.86
C ALA A 107 9.44 -7.42 5.85
N ILE A 108 9.58 -6.09 5.70
CA ILE A 108 8.83 -5.12 6.51
C ILE A 108 7.32 -5.32 6.31
N VAL A 109 6.88 -5.50 5.07
CA VAL A 109 5.47 -5.76 4.76
C VAL A 109 4.98 -7.04 5.41
N ALA A 110 5.69 -8.14 5.20
CA ALA A 110 5.33 -9.44 5.76
C ALA A 110 5.26 -9.40 7.29
N MET A 111 6.29 -8.88 7.97
CA MET A 111 6.33 -8.86 9.43
C MET A 111 5.26 -7.95 10.03
N GLY A 112 5.07 -6.75 9.48
CA GLY A 112 4.08 -5.80 9.99
C GLY A 112 2.65 -6.31 9.79
N ALA A 113 2.37 -6.89 8.62
CA ALA A 113 1.06 -7.46 8.33
C ALA A 113 0.79 -8.73 9.14
N LEU A 114 1.77 -9.63 9.28
CA LEU A 114 1.69 -10.79 10.18
C LEU A 114 1.36 -10.39 11.62
N ALA A 115 2.07 -9.40 12.15
CA ALA A 115 1.85 -8.94 13.52
C ALA A 115 0.45 -8.36 13.71
N TYR A 116 -0.01 -7.54 12.76
CA TYR A 116 -1.36 -6.98 12.79
C TYR A 116 -2.42 -8.07 12.69
N THR A 117 -2.30 -8.98 11.72
CA THR A 117 -3.27 -10.05 11.49
C THR A 117 -3.33 -11.04 12.65
N ALA A 118 -2.19 -11.41 13.24
CA ALA A 118 -2.18 -12.25 14.44
C ALA A 118 -2.94 -11.60 15.60
N TRP A 119 -2.73 -10.30 15.83
CA TRP A 119 -3.46 -9.55 16.84
C TRP A 119 -4.95 -9.43 16.52
N SER A 120 -5.31 -9.11 15.27
CA SER A 120 -6.71 -8.93 14.87
C SER A 120 -7.49 -10.24 14.91
N GLU A 121 -6.89 -11.36 14.51
CA GLU A 121 -7.51 -12.69 14.60
C GLU A 121 -7.77 -13.06 16.06
N TRP A 122 -6.76 -12.90 16.92
CA TRP A 122 -6.93 -13.16 18.35
C TRP A 122 -8.06 -12.32 18.94
N TYR A 123 -8.11 -11.03 18.61
CA TYR A 123 -9.15 -10.13 19.08
C TYR A 123 -10.54 -10.56 18.58
N ASN A 124 -10.70 -10.82 17.29
CA ASN A 124 -12.00 -11.13 16.73
C ASN A 124 -12.53 -12.49 17.17
N VAL A 125 -11.67 -13.49 17.32
CA VAL A 125 -12.08 -14.83 17.78
C VAL A 125 -12.36 -14.84 19.29
N TYR A 126 -11.46 -14.30 20.12
CA TYR A 126 -11.54 -14.50 21.57
C TYR A 126 -12.16 -13.34 22.35
N ARG A 127 -12.25 -12.14 21.76
CA ARG A 127 -12.82 -10.96 22.44
C ARG A 127 -14.13 -10.53 21.80
N ALA A 128 -14.16 -10.36 20.48
CA ALA A 128 -15.35 -9.91 19.78
C ALA A 128 -16.33 -11.05 19.45
N GLY A 129 -15.83 -12.29 19.32
CA GLY A 129 -16.63 -13.44 18.89
C GLY A 129 -17.20 -13.26 17.47
N SER A 130 -16.51 -12.51 16.62
CA SER A 130 -17.02 -12.13 15.29
C SER A 130 -16.99 -13.26 14.27
N TRP A 131 -16.05 -14.20 14.42
CA TRP A 131 -15.98 -15.44 13.64
C TRP A 131 -15.25 -16.54 14.40
N GLY A 132 -15.41 -17.77 13.91
CA GLY A 132 -14.74 -18.96 14.43
C GLY A 132 -14.12 -19.81 13.33
N TYR A 133 -13.29 -20.75 13.75
CA TYR A 133 -12.59 -21.69 12.87
C TYR A 133 -13.32 -23.03 12.81
N THR A 134 -13.36 -23.64 11.63
CA THR A 134 -13.83 -25.02 11.49
C THR A 134 -12.79 -26.00 12.04
N ALA A 135 -13.19 -27.25 12.27
CA ALA A 135 -12.28 -28.33 12.65
C ALA A 135 -11.15 -28.60 11.62
N SER A 136 -11.33 -28.13 10.37
CA SER A 136 -10.34 -28.32 9.30
C SER A 136 -9.22 -27.29 9.31
N MET A 137 -9.35 -26.21 10.08
CA MET A 137 -8.36 -25.13 10.13
C MET A 137 -7.22 -25.46 11.09
N PRO A 138 -5.97 -25.60 10.62
CA PRO A 138 -4.84 -25.75 11.51
C PRO A 138 -4.65 -24.47 12.33
N LEU A 139 -4.28 -24.62 13.61
CA LEU A 139 -4.07 -23.51 14.53
C LEU A 139 -2.62 -23.45 15.01
N ILE A 140 -2.08 -22.24 15.15
CA ILE A 140 -0.81 -21.96 15.80
C ILE A 140 -1.10 -21.02 16.97
N PHE A 141 -0.82 -21.47 18.20
CA PHE A 141 -1.14 -20.72 19.43
C PHE A 141 -2.61 -20.25 19.51
N GLY A 142 -3.54 -21.03 18.94
CA GLY A 142 -4.97 -20.70 18.89
C GLY A 142 -5.38 -19.78 17.75
N ILE A 143 -4.43 -19.26 16.96
CA ILE A 143 -4.70 -18.42 15.79
C ILE A 143 -4.73 -19.30 14.54
N GLY A 144 -5.67 -19.02 13.63
CA GLY A 144 -5.80 -19.70 12.37
C GLY A 144 -4.53 -19.62 11.51
N LEU A 145 -4.12 -20.75 10.93
CA LEU A 145 -2.89 -20.80 10.12
C LEU A 145 -3.03 -20.10 8.77
N SER A 146 -4.19 -20.19 8.11
CA SER A 146 -4.41 -19.57 6.79
C SER A 146 -4.11 -18.06 6.75
N PRO A 147 -4.67 -17.21 7.64
CA PRO A 147 -4.40 -15.78 7.61
C PRO A 147 -2.94 -15.44 7.93
N LEU A 148 -2.22 -16.31 8.65
CA LEU A 148 -0.77 -16.15 8.86
C LEU A 148 0.03 -16.55 7.60
N LEU A 149 -0.33 -17.66 6.96
CA LEU A 149 0.31 -18.11 5.71
C LEU A 149 0.14 -17.09 4.58
N GLN A 150 -0.98 -16.38 4.55
CA GLN A 150 -1.24 -15.30 3.61
C GLN A 150 -0.10 -14.29 3.57
N TRP A 151 0.35 -13.83 4.73
CA TRP A 151 1.43 -12.84 4.83
C TRP A 151 2.83 -13.41 4.70
N LEU A 152 2.98 -14.74 4.64
CA LEU A 152 4.22 -15.39 4.25
C LEU A 152 4.31 -15.59 2.73
N VAL A 153 3.18 -15.87 2.07
CA VAL A 153 3.13 -16.18 0.64
C VAL A 153 2.89 -14.95 -0.22
N LEU A 154 1.94 -14.09 0.15
CA LEU A 154 1.51 -12.98 -0.70
C LEU A 154 2.55 -11.86 -0.84
N PRO A 155 3.31 -11.42 0.19
CA PRO A 155 4.26 -10.33 0.00
C PRO A 155 5.35 -10.61 -1.04
N PRO A 156 6.01 -11.80 -1.06
CA PRO A 156 6.91 -12.15 -2.17
C PRO A 156 6.24 -12.11 -3.54
N VAL A 157 5.02 -12.64 -3.65
CA VAL A 157 4.25 -12.66 -4.90
C VAL A 157 3.87 -11.24 -5.34
N LEU A 158 3.45 -10.38 -4.40
CA LEU A 158 3.13 -8.98 -4.66
C LEU A 158 4.34 -8.22 -5.19
N VAL A 159 5.49 -8.35 -4.53
CA VAL A 159 6.72 -7.69 -4.97
C VAL A 159 7.12 -8.18 -6.36
N LEU A 160 7.03 -9.48 -6.63
CA LEU A 160 7.32 -10.03 -7.95
C LEU A 160 6.36 -9.50 -9.02
N ALA A 161 5.06 -9.56 -8.78
CA ALA A 161 4.03 -9.08 -9.70
C ALA A 161 4.16 -7.57 -9.97
N PHE A 162 4.46 -6.79 -8.93
CA PHE A 162 4.70 -5.35 -9.05
C PHE A 162 5.86 -5.08 -10.00
N ARG A 163 7.01 -5.73 -9.79
CA ARG A 163 8.21 -5.54 -10.62
C ARG A 163 8.03 -5.97 -12.08
N ILE A 164 7.13 -6.93 -12.34
CA ILE A 164 6.83 -7.36 -13.70
C ILE A 164 5.92 -6.35 -14.41
N LEU A 165 4.91 -5.84 -13.71
CA LEU A 165 3.86 -5.02 -14.32
C LEU A 165 4.19 -3.53 -14.36
N GLU A 166 5.01 -3.06 -13.42
CA GLU A 166 5.41 -1.66 -13.33
C GLU A 166 6.05 -1.16 -14.64
N PRO A 167 7.09 -1.82 -15.20
CA PRO A 167 7.69 -1.38 -16.47
C PRO A 167 6.72 -1.45 -17.65
N VAL A 168 5.85 -2.46 -17.72
CA VAL A 168 4.89 -2.64 -18.82
C VAL A 168 3.91 -1.48 -18.88
N LEU A 169 3.40 -1.04 -17.73
CA LEU A 169 2.45 0.05 -17.64
C LEU A 169 3.09 1.42 -17.92
N PHE A 170 4.34 1.63 -17.51
CA PHE A 170 5.02 2.91 -17.70
C PHE A 170 5.78 3.04 -19.03
N SER A 171 6.27 1.95 -19.64
CA SER A 171 6.91 1.98 -20.97
C SER A 171 5.93 2.35 -22.09
N GLN A 172 4.65 2.04 -21.96
CA GLN A 172 3.60 2.41 -22.94
C GLN A 172 3.37 3.93 -23.04
N LYS A 173 3.68 4.69 -21.97
CA LYS A 173 3.38 6.13 -21.92
C LYS A 173 4.41 7.00 -22.67
N SER A 174 5.63 6.49 -22.91
CA SER A 174 6.67 7.22 -23.62
C SER A 174 6.54 7.17 -25.16
N SER A 175 5.76 6.21 -25.69
CA SER A 175 5.67 5.95 -27.14
C SER A 175 4.56 6.74 -27.86
N ARG A 176 3.76 7.52 -27.12
CA ARG A 176 2.70 8.38 -27.67
C ARG A 176 3.09 9.86 -27.59
N SER A 177 4.14 10.26 -28.31
CA SER A 177 4.29 11.66 -28.74
C SER A 177 3.84 11.75 -30.20
N PRO A 178 2.88 12.64 -30.55
CA PRO A 178 2.50 12.86 -31.94
C PRO A 178 3.71 13.33 -32.74
N ILE A 179 3.91 12.71 -33.90
CA ILE A 179 4.90 13.09 -34.91
C ILE A 179 4.78 14.59 -35.19
N PRO A 180 5.86 15.40 -35.06
CA PRO A 180 5.85 16.75 -35.58
C PRO A 180 5.78 16.68 -37.10
N ILE A 181 4.65 17.11 -37.67
CA ILE A 181 4.52 17.31 -39.11
C ILE A 181 5.21 18.63 -39.42
N ASP A 182 6.52 18.58 -39.70
CA ASP A 182 7.25 19.69 -40.32
C ASP A 182 6.85 19.77 -41.79
N ASN A 183 5.87 20.61 -42.12
CA ASN A 183 5.60 21.00 -43.49
C ASN A 183 6.43 22.24 -43.83
N SER A 184 7.70 22.01 -44.16
CA SER A 184 8.59 23.03 -44.70
C SER A 184 8.32 23.23 -46.20
N THR A 185 7.26 23.93 -46.56
CA THR A 185 7.13 24.53 -47.89
C THR A 185 8.01 25.78 -47.96
N ARG A 186 9.27 25.58 -48.38
CA ARG A 186 10.13 26.66 -48.86
C ARG A 186 9.45 27.35 -50.03
N GLY A 187 9.16 28.64 -49.86
CA GLY A 187 8.88 29.53 -50.98
C GLY A 187 10.07 29.61 -51.93
N GLN A 188 9.79 29.50 -53.22
CA GLN A 188 10.65 29.93 -54.32
C GLN A 188 9.93 31.15 -54.95
N PRO A 189 10.55 32.34 -54.98
CA PRO A 189 10.30 33.32 -56.02
C PRO A 189 11.09 33.00 -57.29
#